data_AF-A0A520JZS2-F1
#
_entry.id   AF-A0A520JZS2-F1
#
_cell.length_a   1.000
_cell.length_b   1.000
_cell.length_c   1.000
_cell.angle_alpha   90.00
_cell.angle_beta   90.00
_cell.angle_gamma   90.00
#
_symmetry.space_group_name_H-M   'P 1'
#
loop_
_entity.id
_entity.type
_entity.pdbx_description
1 polymer ?
#
loop_
_entity_poly.entity_id
_entity_poly.type
_entity_poly.pdbx_seq_one_letter_code
_entity_poly.pdbx_strand_id
1 'polypeptide(L)'
;MNLVLHTIVAALWLMLPAYITNASAAWFGGKTPIDRGRCWGKNRLLGDGKTYEGLIKGCSSGLLFGIVQELFLSGYIPTIPSFGIFPLFLGTLFCLSAGAMVGDLLGSFMKRRLGIQSGAPLPVVDQLDFVGGAWLLLFLGPRAWFIETFSLQIILAVIILTPVLHLVTNYIGFKIGKKKVPW
;
A
#
# COMPACT_ATOMS: atom_id res chain seq x y z
N MET A 1 -18.09 1.39 -21.31
CA MET A 1 -16.69 0.97 -21.05
C MET A 1 -16.63 -0.55 -21.14
N ASN A 2 -15.66 -1.15 -21.85
CA ASN A 2 -15.52 -2.61 -21.86
C ASN A 2 -15.13 -3.11 -20.45
N LEU A 3 -15.61 -4.29 -20.06
CA LEU A 3 -15.39 -4.94 -18.76
C LEU A 3 -13.92 -4.94 -18.31
N VAL A 4 -12.98 -5.18 -19.23
CA VAL A 4 -11.54 -5.20 -18.92
C VAL A 4 -11.06 -3.82 -18.46
N LEU A 5 -11.41 -2.77 -19.22
CA LEU A 5 -11.02 -1.41 -18.89
C LEU A 5 -11.66 -0.97 -17.57
N HIS A 6 -12.92 -1.33 -17.33
CA HIS A 6 -13.60 -1.08 -16.06
C HIS A 6 -12.88 -1.74 -14.88
N THR A 7 -12.50 -3.01 -15.03
CA THR A 7 -11.78 -3.76 -13.99
C THR A 7 -10.43 -3.11 -13.67
N ILE A 8 -9.66 -2.70 -14.69
CA ILE A 8 -8.37 -2.04 -14.51
C ILE A 8 -8.55 -0.71 -13.77
N VAL A 9 -9.51 0.13 -14.20
CA VAL A 9 -9.79 1.41 -13.55
C VAL A 9 -10.23 1.22 -12.10
N ALA A 10 -11.13 0.27 -11.83
CA ALA A 10 -11.59 -0.04 -10.48
C ALA A 10 -10.45 -0.54 -9.59
N ALA A 11 -9.60 -1.44 -10.08
CA ALA A 11 -8.45 -1.95 -9.35
C ALA A 11 -7.44 -0.83 -8.98
N LEU A 12 -7.13 0.05 -9.93
CA LEU A 12 -6.27 1.20 -9.70
C LEU A 12 -6.90 2.17 -8.69
N TRP A 13 -8.19 2.47 -8.86
CA TRP A 13 -8.93 3.37 -8.00
C TRP A 13 -8.98 2.90 -6.54
N LEU A 14 -9.41 1.67 -6.31
CA LEU A 14 -9.63 1.11 -4.98
C LEU A 14 -8.32 1.00 -4.18
N MET A 15 -7.21 0.70 -4.87
CA MET A 15 -5.90 0.56 -4.24
C MET A 15 -5.11 1.87 -4.17
N LEU A 16 -5.57 2.95 -4.80
CA LEU A 16 -4.85 4.22 -4.86
C LEU A 16 -4.50 4.79 -3.48
N PRO A 17 -5.39 4.80 -2.46
CA PRO A 17 -5.03 5.23 -1.11
C PRO A 17 -3.86 4.42 -0.52
N ALA A 18 -3.86 3.10 -0.71
CA ALA A 18 -2.79 2.22 -0.23
C ALA A 18 -1.47 2.44 -0.99
N TYR A 19 -1.52 2.67 -2.32
CA TYR A 19 -0.35 3.02 -3.12
C TYR A 19 0.27 4.34 -2.65
N ILE A 20 -0.56 5.36 -2.42
CA ILE A 20 -0.12 6.64 -1.88
C ILE A 20 0.49 6.45 -0.49
N THR A 21 -0.13 5.66 0.39
CA THR A 21 0.45 5.37 1.71
C THR A 21 1.84 4.77 1.62
N ASN A 22 2.03 3.71 0.84
CA ASN A 22 3.32 3.04 0.71
C ASN A 22 4.38 3.97 0.12
N ALA A 23 4.04 4.68 -0.97
CA ALA A 23 4.95 5.63 -1.62
C ALA A 23 5.32 6.80 -0.68
N SER A 24 4.35 7.36 0.05
CA SER A 24 4.58 8.46 0.99
C SER A 24 5.43 8.03 2.18
N ALA A 25 5.23 6.81 2.72
CA ALA A 25 6.08 6.28 3.78
C ALA A 25 7.55 6.18 3.34
N ALA A 26 7.79 5.67 2.13
CA ALA A 26 9.13 5.58 1.55
C ALA A 26 9.74 6.95 1.21
N TRP A 27 8.93 7.89 0.70
CA TRP A 27 9.38 9.21 0.27
C TRP A 27 9.67 10.16 1.43
N PHE A 28 8.74 10.27 2.38
CA PHE A 28 8.89 11.17 3.52
C PHE A 28 9.76 10.59 4.62
N GLY A 29 9.77 9.25 4.75
CA GLY A 29 10.62 8.51 5.68
C GLY A 29 10.67 9.09 7.10
N GLY A 30 11.78 8.83 7.78
CA GLY A 30 12.04 9.34 9.11
C GLY A 30 13.47 9.07 9.55
N LYS A 31 13.82 9.53 10.74
CA LYS A 31 15.13 9.25 11.36
C LYS A 31 15.03 8.24 12.49
N THR A 32 13.81 7.88 12.91
CA THR A 32 13.58 7.06 14.09
C THR A 32 13.08 5.66 13.70
N PRO A 33 13.95 4.63 13.61
CA PRO A 33 13.51 3.26 13.34
C PRO A 33 12.52 2.77 14.41
N ILE A 34 11.45 2.10 13.97
CA ILE A 34 10.41 1.54 14.84
C ILE A 34 11.00 0.48 15.78
N ASP A 35 11.92 -0.34 15.28
CA ASP A 35 12.57 -1.37 16.10
C ASP A 35 13.64 -0.79 17.05
N ARG A 36 14.00 0.49 16.94
CA ARG A 36 15.04 1.18 17.74
C ARG A 36 16.35 0.39 17.87
N GLY A 37 16.78 -0.30 16.81
CA GLY A 37 18.02 -1.10 16.90
C GLY A 37 17.83 -2.53 17.39
N ARG A 38 16.63 -2.91 17.86
CA ARG A 38 16.38 -4.22 18.47
C ARG A 38 16.55 -5.34 17.44
N CYS A 39 17.18 -6.42 17.90
CA CYS A 39 17.38 -7.63 17.13
C CYS A 39 16.52 -8.76 17.67
N TRP A 40 16.12 -9.66 16.78
CA TRP A 40 15.64 -10.99 17.12
C TRP A 40 16.64 -12.00 16.55
N GLY A 41 17.38 -12.64 17.45
CA GLY A 41 18.52 -13.47 17.07
C GLY A 41 19.62 -12.62 16.45
N LYS A 42 20.12 -13.02 15.28
CA LYS A 42 21.23 -12.33 14.58
C LYS A 42 20.77 -11.14 13.72
N ASN A 43 19.47 -10.99 13.49
CA ASN A 43 18.93 -10.02 12.55
C ASN A 43 18.07 -8.97 13.28
N ARG A 44 18.04 -7.74 12.76
CA ARG A 44 17.14 -6.66 13.21
C ARG A 44 15.68 -7.10 13.20
N LEU A 45 14.82 -6.48 14.01
CA LEU A 45 13.39 -6.85 14.02
C LEU A 45 12.72 -6.41 12.71
N LEU A 46 12.98 -5.17 12.27
CA LEU A 46 12.47 -4.58 11.03
C LEU A 46 13.60 -4.02 10.14
N GLY A 47 14.54 -3.29 10.72
CA GLY A 47 15.57 -2.54 10.01
C GLY A 47 15.28 -1.04 9.88
N ASP A 48 16.29 -0.26 9.50
CA ASP A 48 16.27 1.20 9.59
C ASP A 48 15.29 1.89 8.62
N GLY A 49 14.83 1.17 7.58
CA GLY A 49 13.88 1.69 6.61
C GLY A 49 12.45 1.84 7.15
N LYS A 50 12.13 1.30 8.33
CA LYS A 50 10.80 1.36 8.93
C LYS A 50 10.80 2.31 10.11
N THR A 51 10.26 3.51 9.91
CA THR A 51 10.33 4.61 10.88
C THR A 51 8.95 5.06 11.35
N TYR A 52 8.87 5.63 12.56
CA TYR A 52 7.61 6.15 13.09
C TYR A 52 7.08 7.31 12.25
N GLU A 53 7.97 8.18 11.77
CA GLU A 53 7.59 9.32 10.94
C GLU A 53 7.07 8.86 9.58
N GLY A 54 7.69 7.82 8.99
CA GLY A 54 7.22 7.21 7.75
C GLY A 54 5.85 6.57 7.91
N LEU A 55 5.63 5.86 9.03
CA LEU A 55 4.33 5.26 9.38
C LEU A 55 3.22 6.31 9.48
N ILE A 56 3.45 7.38 10.25
CA ILE A 56 2.44 8.42 10.47
C ILE A 56 2.18 9.20 9.18
N LYS A 57 3.24 9.65 8.49
CA LYS A 57 3.07 10.44 7.25
C LYS A 57 2.46 9.61 6.13
N GLY A 58 2.89 8.36 5.95
CA GLY A 58 2.32 7.45 4.95
C GLY A 58 0.84 7.18 5.19
N CYS A 59 0.47 6.81 6.42
CA CYS A 59 -0.91 6.54 6.77
C CYS A 59 -1.79 7.79 6.57
N SER A 60 -1.36 8.96 7.08
CA SER A 60 -2.08 10.21 6.92
C SER A 60 -2.20 10.63 5.45
N SER A 61 -1.15 10.48 4.63
CA SER A 61 -1.20 10.83 3.21
C SER A 61 -2.22 9.99 2.44
N GLY A 62 -2.23 8.67 2.62
CA GLY A 62 -3.22 7.81 1.94
C GLY A 62 -4.64 8.04 2.44
N LEU A 63 -4.82 8.23 3.74
CA LEU A 63 -6.14 8.52 4.32
C LEU A 63 -6.71 9.84 3.79
N LEU A 64 -5.92 10.92 3.83
CA LEU A 64 -6.34 12.23 3.31
C LEU A 64 -6.62 12.17 1.81
N PHE A 65 -5.76 11.50 1.05
CA PHE A 65 -5.97 11.32 -0.39
C PHE A 65 -7.26 10.55 -0.67
N GLY A 66 -7.49 9.46 0.05
CA GLY A 66 -8.72 8.67 -0.07
C GLY A 66 -9.98 9.46 0.28
N ILE A 67 -9.92 10.34 1.29
CA ILE A 67 -11.05 11.21 1.65
C ILE A 67 -11.35 12.17 0.50
N VAL A 68 -10.32 12.78 -0.10
CA VAL A 68 -10.49 13.64 -1.27
C VAL A 68 -11.07 12.85 -2.44
N GLN A 69 -10.57 11.63 -2.66
CA GLN A 69 -11.04 10.73 -3.71
C GLN A 69 -12.53 10.37 -3.54
N GLU A 70 -12.97 10.05 -2.32
CA GLU A 70 -14.38 9.74 -2.05
C GLU A 70 -15.28 10.98 -2.15
N LEU A 71 -14.88 12.11 -1.55
CA LEU A 71 -15.76 13.28 -1.49
C LEU A 71 -15.89 14.02 -2.82
N PHE A 72 -14.83 14.04 -3.62
CA PHE A 72 -14.77 14.90 -4.80
C PHE A 72 -14.64 14.16 -6.12
N LEU A 73 -14.41 12.85 -6.14
CA LEU A 73 -14.15 12.15 -7.40
C LEU A 73 -15.08 10.94 -7.61
N SER A 74 -15.55 10.25 -6.56
CA SER A 74 -16.38 9.04 -6.69
C SER A 74 -17.71 9.30 -7.41
N GLY A 75 -18.34 10.47 -7.19
CA GLY A 75 -19.61 10.85 -7.82
C GLY A 75 -19.52 11.27 -9.28
N TYR A 76 -18.32 11.54 -9.81
CA TYR A 76 -18.16 12.05 -11.18
C TYR A 76 -18.05 10.96 -12.24
N ILE A 77 -17.66 9.75 -11.84
CA ILE A 77 -17.51 8.61 -12.75
C ILE A 77 -18.49 7.52 -12.28
N PRO A 78 -19.68 7.38 -12.92
CA PRO A 78 -20.76 6.50 -12.45
C PRO A 78 -20.41 5.01 -12.33
N THR A 79 -19.23 4.61 -12.81
CA THR A 79 -18.78 3.22 -12.85
C THR A 79 -17.69 2.92 -11.82
N ILE A 80 -17.23 3.92 -11.07
CA ILE A 80 -16.18 3.74 -10.08
C ILE A 80 -16.79 3.40 -8.71
N PRO A 81 -16.29 2.38 -7.99
CA PRO A 81 -16.83 2.03 -6.69
C PRO A 81 -16.54 3.09 -5.63
N SER A 82 -17.53 3.36 -4.77
CA SER A 82 -17.37 4.15 -3.55
C SER A 82 -16.68 3.34 -2.45
N PHE A 83 -15.96 4.01 -1.56
CA PHE A 83 -15.37 3.41 -0.35
C PHE A 83 -16.39 3.12 0.77
N GLY A 84 -17.66 3.47 0.54
CA GLY A 84 -18.77 3.24 1.46
C GLY A 84 -19.56 4.53 1.70
N ILE A 85 -20.65 4.41 2.45
CA ILE A 85 -21.45 5.57 2.86
C ILE A 85 -20.74 6.38 3.95
N PHE A 86 -21.02 7.68 4.05
CA PHE A 86 -20.57 8.47 5.20
C PHE A 86 -21.30 8.01 6.48
N PRO A 87 -20.61 7.83 7.62
CA PRO A 87 -19.17 8.01 7.86
C PRO A 87 -18.33 6.72 7.70
N LEU A 88 -18.93 5.59 7.32
CA LEU A 88 -18.28 4.28 7.25
C LEU A 88 -17.07 4.24 6.30
N PHE A 89 -17.08 5.01 5.21
CA PHE A 89 -15.94 5.05 4.28
C PHE A 89 -14.64 5.48 4.96
N LEU A 90 -14.70 6.28 6.04
CA LEU A 90 -13.51 6.67 6.80
C LEU A 90 -12.81 5.44 7.41
N GLY A 91 -13.60 4.48 7.88
CA GLY A 91 -13.10 3.19 8.36
C GLY A 91 -12.45 2.39 7.23
N THR A 92 -13.08 2.34 6.06
CA THR A 92 -12.52 1.67 4.86
C THR A 92 -11.17 2.26 4.46
N LEU A 93 -11.08 3.58 4.33
CA LEU A 93 -9.84 4.28 3.96
C LEU A 93 -8.75 4.15 5.02
N PHE A 94 -9.14 4.15 6.30
CA PHE A 94 -8.22 3.87 7.39
C PHE A 94 -7.68 2.45 7.30
N CYS A 95 -8.54 1.43 7.09
CA CYS A 95 -8.12 0.04 6.92
C CYS A 95 -7.18 -0.14 5.71
N LEU A 96 -7.45 0.53 4.58
CA LEU A 96 -6.56 0.56 3.41
C LEU A 96 -5.18 1.11 3.77
N SER A 97 -5.13 2.29 4.40
CA SER A 97 -3.88 3.00 4.69
C SER A 97 -3.09 2.33 5.81
N ALA A 98 -3.73 2.03 6.94
CA ALA A 98 -3.10 1.32 8.05
C ALA A 98 -2.68 -0.10 7.63
N GLY A 99 -3.51 -0.78 6.83
CA GLY A 99 -3.22 -2.13 6.35
C GLY A 99 -2.03 -2.15 5.41
N ALA A 100 -1.90 -1.17 4.51
CA ALA A 100 -0.71 -1.01 3.69
C ALA A 100 0.57 -0.92 4.54
N MET A 101 0.55 -0.12 5.60
CA MET A 101 1.69 -0.02 6.52
C MET A 101 1.95 -1.32 7.30
N VAL A 102 0.89 -2.01 7.74
CA VAL A 102 1.04 -3.31 8.42
C VAL A 102 1.69 -4.32 7.48
N GLY A 103 1.24 -4.40 6.23
CA GLY A 103 1.81 -5.27 5.21
C GLY A 103 3.29 -5.01 4.99
N ASP A 104 3.66 -3.76 4.77
CA ASP A 104 5.05 -3.32 4.58
C ASP A 104 5.97 -3.62 5.79
N LEU A 105 5.43 -3.49 7.02
CA LEU A 105 6.13 -3.88 8.25
C LEU A 105 6.32 -5.40 8.33
N LEU A 106 5.28 -6.18 8.01
CA LEU A 106 5.34 -7.64 8.00
C LEU A 106 6.32 -8.16 6.94
N GLY A 107 6.30 -7.59 5.72
CA GLY A 107 7.25 -7.88 4.66
C GLY A 107 8.69 -7.65 5.12
N SER A 108 8.94 -6.51 5.78
CA SER A 108 10.27 -6.22 6.35
C SER A 108 10.65 -7.15 7.48
N PHE A 109 9.73 -7.49 8.39
CA PHE A 109 9.97 -8.49 9.42
C PHE A 109 10.36 -9.84 8.81
N MET A 110 9.61 -10.32 7.82
CA MET A 110 9.90 -11.57 7.10
C MET A 110 11.28 -11.54 6.44
N LYS A 111 11.63 -10.44 5.76
CA LYS A 111 12.97 -10.26 5.17
C LYS A 111 14.07 -10.41 6.22
N ARG A 112 13.90 -9.83 7.41
CA ARG A 112 14.87 -10.00 8.50
C ARG A 112 14.93 -11.44 9.01
N ARG A 113 13.81 -12.16 9.06
CA ARG A 113 13.82 -13.59 9.45
C ARG A 113 14.53 -14.47 8.41
N LEU A 114 14.47 -14.10 7.14
CA LEU A 114 15.19 -14.73 6.04
C LEU A 114 16.68 -14.33 5.95
N GLY A 115 17.18 -13.48 6.85
CA GLY A 115 18.57 -13.00 6.81
C GLY A 115 18.86 -11.96 5.73
N ILE A 116 17.83 -11.44 5.06
CA ILE A 116 17.96 -10.40 4.03
C ILE A 116 18.20 -9.06 4.72
N GLN A 117 19.21 -8.30 4.29
CA GLN A 117 19.56 -7.00 4.89
C GLN A 117 18.54 -5.89 4.58
N SER A 118 18.49 -4.85 5.41
CA SER A 118 17.61 -3.69 5.17
C SER A 118 17.93 -3.05 3.81
N GLY A 119 16.90 -2.77 3.01
CA GLY A 119 17.04 -2.22 1.66
C GLY A 119 17.42 -3.23 0.58
N ALA A 120 17.81 -4.46 0.92
CA ALA A 120 18.01 -5.50 -0.09
C ALA A 120 16.66 -5.96 -0.67
N PRO A 121 16.57 -6.26 -1.97
CA PRO A 121 15.31 -6.61 -2.62
C PRO A 121 14.83 -8.01 -2.23
N LEU A 122 13.52 -8.17 -2.11
CA LEU A 122 12.82 -9.46 -2.09
C LEU A 122 11.67 -9.36 -3.11
N PRO A 123 11.91 -9.71 -4.39
CA PRO A 123 10.91 -9.61 -5.45
C PRO A 123 9.60 -10.31 -5.09
N VAL A 124 8.49 -9.86 -5.69
CA VAL A 124 7.12 -10.26 -5.37
C VAL A 124 6.65 -9.78 -4.00
N VAL A 125 7.38 -10.08 -2.93
CA VAL A 125 7.01 -9.64 -1.57
C VAL A 125 7.05 -8.12 -1.46
N ASP A 126 8.14 -7.48 -1.88
CA ASP A 126 8.30 -6.01 -1.83
C ASP A 126 7.27 -5.24 -2.70
N GLN A 127 6.54 -5.95 -3.56
CA GLN A 127 5.55 -5.39 -4.47
C GLN A 127 4.12 -5.65 -3.99
N LEU A 128 3.88 -6.69 -3.20
CA LEU A 128 2.54 -7.15 -2.81
C LEU A 128 2.32 -7.16 -1.30
N ASP A 129 3.35 -6.90 -0.48
CA ASP A 129 3.25 -6.91 0.98
C ASP A 129 2.21 -5.91 1.50
N PHE A 130 2.29 -4.65 1.09
CA PHE A 130 1.32 -3.62 1.47
C PHE A 130 -0.08 -3.90 0.89
N VAL A 131 -0.18 -4.53 -0.29
CA VAL A 131 -1.47 -4.97 -0.86
C VAL A 131 -2.10 -6.01 0.04
N GLY A 132 -1.33 -7.03 0.42
CA GLY A 132 -1.79 -8.10 1.31
C GLY A 132 -2.20 -7.56 2.68
N GLY A 133 -1.43 -6.63 3.25
CA GLY A 133 -1.78 -5.97 4.51
C GLY A 133 -3.05 -5.13 4.43
N ALA A 134 -3.25 -4.38 3.33
CA ALA A 134 -4.46 -3.60 3.09
C ALA A 134 -5.70 -4.51 3.00
N TRP A 135 -5.61 -5.58 2.21
CA TRP A 135 -6.69 -6.57 2.09
C TRP A 135 -6.96 -7.30 3.41
N LEU A 136 -5.93 -7.61 4.19
CA LEU A 136 -6.10 -8.22 5.51
C LEU A 136 -6.94 -7.32 6.43
N LEU A 137 -6.61 -6.03 6.55
CA LEU A 137 -7.39 -5.13 7.41
C LEU A 137 -8.78 -4.84 6.85
N LEU A 138 -8.94 -4.76 5.53
CA LEU A 138 -10.26 -4.64 4.90
C LEU A 138 -11.13 -5.86 5.20
N PHE A 139 -10.55 -7.07 5.14
CA PHE A 139 -11.24 -8.31 5.46
C PHE A 139 -11.60 -8.42 6.95
N LEU A 140 -10.79 -7.86 7.86
CA LEU A 140 -11.05 -7.87 9.30
C LEU A 140 -12.01 -6.76 9.76
N GLY A 141 -12.01 -5.60 9.08
CA GLY A 141 -12.84 -4.45 9.42
C GLY A 141 -14.10 -4.37 8.55
N PRO A 142 -14.11 -3.60 7.45
CA PRO A 142 -15.25 -3.47 6.54
C PRO A 142 -15.42 -4.69 5.62
N ARG A 143 -15.55 -5.89 6.21
CA ARG A 143 -15.53 -7.17 5.50
C ARG A 143 -16.58 -7.28 4.40
N ALA A 144 -17.82 -6.87 4.70
CA ALA A 144 -18.93 -6.94 3.74
C ALA A 144 -18.63 -6.09 2.49
N TRP A 145 -18.19 -4.84 2.70
CA TRP A 145 -17.78 -3.95 1.61
C TRP A 145 -16.60 -4.54 0.81
N PHE A 146 -15.61 -5.13 1.48
CA PHE A 146 -14.46 -5.73 0.80
C PHE A 146 -14.88 -6.87 -0.14
N ILE A 147 -15.72 -7.80 0.35
CA ILE A 147 -16.18 -8.96 -0.43
C ILE A 147 -17.05 -8.52 -1.61
N GLU A 148 -17.90 -7.51 -1.42
CA GLU A 148 -18.75 -6.97 -2.48
C GLU A 148 -17.96 -6.22 -3.55
N THR A 149 -16.94 -5.47 -3.13
CA THR A 149 -16.20 -4.55 -4.00
C THR A 149 -15.05 -5.23 -4.75
N PHE A 150 -14.31 -6.13 -4.10
CA PHE A 150 -13.16 -6.81 -4.69
C PHE A 150 -13.56 -8.14 -5.32
N SER A 151 -14.12 -8.07 -6.52
CA SER A 151 -14.36 -9.25 -7.36
C SER A 151 -13.05 -9.99 -7.70
N LEU A 152 -13.15 -11.26 -8.10
CA LEU A 152 -11.99 -12.04 -8.53
C LEU A 152 -11.20 -11.33 -9.63
N GLN A 153 -11.88 -10.69 -10.58
CA GLN A 153 -11.25 -9.96 -11.67
C GLN A 153 -10.47 -8.74 -11.16
N ILE A 154 -11.02 -8.01 -10.18
CA ILE A 154 -10.34 -6.86 -9.56
C ILE A 154 -9.11 -7.33 -8.77
N ILE A 155 -9.23 -8.41 -7.99
CA ILE A 155 -8.13 -9.02 -7.24
C ILE A 155 -6.98 -9.40 -8.17
N LEU A 156 -7.29 -10.13 -9.25
CA LEU A 156 -6.30 -10.53 -10.25
C LEU A 156 -5.66 -9.31 -10.94
N ALA A 157 -6.47 -8.30 -11.27
CA ALA A 157 -5.96 -7.07 -11.85
C ALA A 157 -4.99 -6.35 -10.91
N VAL A 158 -5.29 -6.24 -9.60
CA VAL A 158 -4.38 -5.67 -8.61
C VAL A 158 -3.07 -6.46 -8.58
N ILE A 159 -3.11 -7.79 -8.44
CA ILE A 159 -1.91 -8.64 -8.36
C ILE A 159 -1.00 -8.46 -9.59
N ILE A 160 -1.58 -8.28 -10.78
CA ILE A 160 -0.82 -8.09 -12.03
C ILE A 160 -0.31 -6.66 -12.16
N LEU A 161 -1.15 -5.66 -11.85
CA LEU A 161 -0.83 -4.25 -12.05
C LEU A 161 0.15 -3.71 -11.03
N THR A 162 0.10 -4.17 -9.76
CA THR A 162 0.94 -3.61 -8.70
C THR A 162 2.44 -3.80 -8.97
N PRO A 163 2.95 -5.00 -9.37
CA PRO A 163 4.36 -5.16 -9.73
C PRO A 163 4.78 -4.25 -10.90
N VAL A 164 3.91 -4.07 -11.89
CA VAL A 164 4.16 -3.18 -13.05
C VAL A 164 4.29 -1.72 -12.58
N LEU A 165 3.36 -1.26 -11.75
CA LEU A 165 3.40 0.10 -11.16
C LEU A 165 4.65 0.29 -10.29
N HIS A 166 5.05 -0.71 -9.52
CA HIS A 166 6.28 -0.68 -8.73
C HIS A 166 7.52 -0.48 -9.61
N LEU A 167 7.64 -1.21 -10.71
CA LEU A 167 8.76 -1.06 -11.64
C LEU A 167 8.77 0.33 -12.27
N VAL A 168 7.62 0.84 -12.71
CA VAL A 168 7.50 2.18 -13.30
C VAL A 168 7.89 3.26 -12.30
N THR A 169 7.39 3.18 -11.06
CA THR A 169 7.69 4.17 -10.02
C THR A 169 9.15 4.12 -9.57
N ASN A 170 9.75 2.93 -9.45
CA ASN A 170 11.18 2.78 -9.18
C ASN A 170 12.04 3.35 -10.32
N TYR A 171 11.67 3.12 -11.58
CA TYR A 171 12.36 3.67 -12.74
C TYR A 171 12.29 5.21 -12.77
N ILE A 172 11.12 5.80 -12.51
CA ILE A 172 10.98 7.26 -12.38
C ILE A 172 11.87 7.77 -11.25
N GLY A 173 11.82 7.12 -10.08
CA GLY A 173 12.67 7.44 -8.93
C GLY A 173 14.16 7.39 -9.26
N PHE A 174 14.59 6.45 -10.09
CA PHE A 174 15.96 6.35 -10.57
C PHE A 174 16.32 7.50 -11.51
N LYS A 175 15.45 7.83 -12.47
CA LYS A 175 15.66 8.94 -13.42
C LYS A 175 15.77 10.31 -12.75
N ILE A 176 15.05 10.53 -11.65
CA ILE A 176 15.14 11.78 -10.86
C ILE A 176 16.23 11.74 -9.78
N GLY A 177 17.08 10.71 -9.76
CA GLY A 177 18.21 10.57 -8.83
C GLY A 177 17.82 10.24 -7.38
N LYS A 178 16.56 9.87 -7.12
CA LYS A 178 16.05 9.50 -5.79
C LYS A 178 16.28 8.02 -5.45
N LYS A 179 16.41 7.17 -6.46
CA LYS A 179 16.79 5.75 -6.32
C LYS A 179 18.14 5.51 -6.98
N LYS A 180 18.94 4.63 -6.38
CA LYS A 180 20.24 4.22 -6.93
C LYS A 180 20.10 3.18 -8.04
N VAL A 181 18.98 2.45 -8.08
CA VAL A 181 18.71 1.37 -9.04
C VAL A 181 17.30 1.53 -9.63
N PRO A 182 17.06 1.10 -10.88
CA PRO A 182 15.79 1.28 -11.59
C PRO A 182 14.71 0.24 -11.26
N TRP A 183 15.03 -0.80 -10.49
CA TRP A 183 14.11 -1.90 -10.15
C TRP A 183 13.60 -1.83 -8.71
#